data_AF-A0A5C7W4Q6-F1
#
_entry.id   AF-A0A5C7W4Q6-F1
#
_cell.length_a   1.000
_cell.length_b   1.000
_cell.length_c   1.000
_cell.angle_alpha   90.00
_cell.angle_beta   90.00
_cell.angle_gamma   90.00
#
_symmetry.space_group_name_H-M   'P 1'
#
loop_
_entity.id
_entity.type
_entity.pdbx_description
1 polymer ?
#
loop_
_entity_poly.entity_id
_entity_poly.type
_entity_poly.pdbx_seq_one_letter_code
_entity_poly.pdbx_strand_id
1 'polypeptide(L)'
;MLTHLDAQGRANMVDVTDKTVTCREALAEARVRMLPATLAMIADGRHPKGDVFAVARIAGIQAAKKTSDLIPLCHPLLLTSVKVGRGGPGLGGGGRGGRRGGPRAPAGPGRGGGGAGGGG
;
A
#
# COMPACT_ATOMS: atom_id res chain seq x y z
N MET A 1 -14.82 0.45 -23.40
CA MET A 1 -15.11 1.88 -23.21
C MET A 1 -14.07 2.44 -22.25
N LEU A 2 -13.24 3.39 -22.68
CA LEU A 2 -12.21 3.99 -21.82
C LEU A 2 -12.93 4.92 -20.84
N THR A 3 -13.01 4.53 -19.57
CA THR A 3 -13.80 5.27 -18.56
C THR A 3 -13.20 6.64 -18.23
N HIS A 4 -11.94 6.88 -18.58
CA HIS A 4 -11.23 8.14 -18.34
C HIS A 4 -11.33 9.16 -19.49
N LEU A 5 -12.12 8.85 -20.53
CA LEU A 5 -12.39 9.76 -21.64
C LEU A 5 -13.91 10.02 -21.72
N ASP A 6 -14.30 11.26 -21.95
CA ASP A 6 -15.69 11.64 -22.22
C ASP A 6 -16.10 11.25 -23.66
N ALA A 7 -17.36 11.50 -24.02
CA ALA A 7 -17.91 11.18 -25.35
C ALA A 7 -17.25 11.98 -26.49
N GLN A 8 -16.50 13.04 -26.17
CA GLN A 8 -15.74 13.87 -27.10
C GLN A 8 -14.23 13.57 -27.06
N GLY A 9 -13.79 12.56 -26.30
CA GLY A 9 -12.38 12.17 -26.16
C GLY A 9 -11.56 13.04 -25.21
N ARG A 10 -12.19 13.89 -24.38
CA ARG A 10 -11.50 14.71 -23.37
C ARG A 10 -11.32 13.90 -22.08
N ALA A 11 -10.21 14.14 -21.39
CA ALA A 11 -9.90 13.52 -20.11
C ALA A 11 -10.94 13.93 -19.04
N ASN A 12 -11.56 12.94 -18.40
CA ASN A 12 -12.49 13.17 -17.28
C ASN A 12 -12.19 12.19 -16.13
N MET A 13 -12.22 12.69 -14.90
CA MET A 13 -12.10 11.85 -13.71
C MET A 13 -13.48 11.25 -13.41
N VAL A 14 -13.57 9.93 -13.36
CA VAL A 14 -14.84 9.21 -13.17
C VAL A 14 -15.39 9.48 -11.77
N ASP A 15 -16.65 9.89 -11.66
CA ASP A 15 -17.29 9.96 -10.35
C ASP A 15 -17.50 8.55 -9.76
N VAL A 16 -17.15 8.39 -8.49
CA VAL A 16 -17.23 7.13 -7.74
C VAL A 16 -18.03 7.27 -6.43
N THR A 17 -18.74 8.39 -6.24
CA THR A 17 -19.46 8.73 -5.00
C THR A 17 -20.48 7.67 -4.59
N ASP A 18 -21.29 7.17 -5.53
CA ASP A 18 -22.33 6.18 -5.24
C ASP A 18 -21.81 4.73 -5.12
N LYS A 19 -20.50 4.52 -5.30
CA LYS A 19 -19.91 3.18 -5.20
C LYS A 19 -19.71 2.79 -3.74
N THR A 20 -20.17 1.60 -3.38
CA THR A 20 -19.99 1.05 -2.03
C THR A 20 -18.49 0.89 -1.70
N VAL A 21 -18.12 1.31 -0.49
CA VAL A 21 -16.76 1.14 0.03
C VAL A 21 -16.50 -0.35 0.30
N THR A 22 -15.48 -0.89 -0.33
CA THR A 22 -15.06 -2.29 -0.19
C THR A 22 -13.54 -2.39 0.03
N CYS A 23 -13.09 -3.47 0.66
CA CYS A 23 -11.65 -3.75 0.73
C CYS A 23 -11.12 -4.12 -0.65
N ARG A 24 -10.05 -3.44 -1.09
CA ARG A 24 -9.42 -3.66 -2.39
C ARG A 24 -7.94 -3.95 -2.20
N GLU A 25 -7.42 -4.90 -2.98
CA GLU A 25 -6.01 -5.28 -3.01
C GLU A 25 -5.55 -5.35 -4.47
N ALA A 26 -4.32 -4.92 -4.73
CA ALA A 26 -3.69 -4.99 -6.04
C ALA A 26 -2.21 -5.38 -5.88
N LEU A 27 -1.72 -6.21 -6.81
CA LEU A 27 -0.32 -6.66 -6.86
C LEU A 27 0.28 -6.26 -8.21
N ALA A 28 1.50 -5.74 -8.19
CA ALA A 28 2.27 -5.39 -9.38
C ALA A 28 3.74 -5.81 -9.20
N GLU A 29 4.40 -6.12 -10.31
CA GLU A 29 5.83 -6.45 -10.35
C GLU A 29 6.59 -5.60 -11.38
N ALA A 30 7.89 -5.41 -11.16
CA ALA A 30 8.79 -4.72 -12.07
C ALA A 30 10.16 -5.40 -12.08
N ARG A 31 10.88 -5.30 -13.20
CA ARG A 31 12.22 -5.89 -13.36
C ARG A 31 13.21 -4.83 -13.83
N VAL A 32 14.38 -4.81 -13.22
CA VAL A 32 15.49 -3.94 -13.62
C VAL A 32 16.59 -4.81 -14.21
N ARG A 33 16.89 -4.62 -15.50
CA ARG A 33 17.99 -5.30 -16.18
C ARG A 33 19.29 -4.56 -15.88
N MET A 34 20.32 -5.30 -15.51
CA MET A 34 21.65 -4.77 -15.19
C MET A 34 22.72 -5.80 -15.53
N LEU A 35 23.98 -5.37 -15.53
CA LEU A 35 25.12 -6.28 -15.71
C LEU A 35 25.24 -7.23 -14.51
N PRO A 36 25.70 -8.49 -14.71
CA PRO A 36 25.90 -9.44 -13.62
C PRO A 36 26.81 -8.92 -12.51
N ALA A 37 27.87 -8.19 -12.88
CA ALA A 37 28.80 -7.58 -11.92
C ALA A 37 28.12 -6.54 -11.02
N THR A 38 27.16 -5.76 -11.56
CA THR A 38 26.38 -4.79 -10.79
C THR A 38 25.46 -5.49 -9.80
N LEU A 39 24.79 -6.57 -10.22
CA LEU A 39 23.93 -7.35 -9.33
C LEU A 39 24.74 -7.96 -8.17
N ALA A 40 25.92 -8.52 -8.46
CA ALA A 40 26.82 -9.05 -7.44
C ALA A 40 27.26 -7.96 -6.46
N MET A 41 27.68 -6.79 -6.96
CA MET A 41 28.07 -5.65 -6.11
C MET A 41 26.95 -5.19 -5.17
N ILE A 42 25.72 -5.14 -5.66
CA ILE A 42 24.54 -4.75 -4.86
C ILE A 42 24.21 -5.84 -3.84
N ALA A 43 24.23 -7.12 -4.24
CA ALA A 43 23.95 -8.25 -3.35
C ALA A 43 24.97 -8.38 -2.22
N ASP A 44 26.25 -8.09 -2.50
CA ASP A 44 27.34 -8.12 -1.52
C ASP A 44 27.37 -6.87 -0.61
N GLY A 45 26.46 -5.90 -0.81
CA GLY A 45 26.46 -4.65 -0.05
C GLY A 45 27.67 -3.74 -0.32
N ARG A 46 28.45 -4.01 -1.36
CA ARG A 46 29.68 -3.27 -1.72
C ARG A 46 29.42 -2.05 -2.59
N HIS A 47 28.16 -1.69 -2.78
CA HIS A 47 27.80 -0.54 -3.59
C HIS A 47 28.14 0.77 -2.84
N PRO A 48 28.87 1.71 -3.45
CA PRO A 48 29.38 2.90 -2.76
C PRO A 48 28.28 3.84 -2.22
N LYS A 49 27.05 3.70 -2.71
CA LYS A 49 25.87 4.47 -2.28
C LYS A 49 25.06 3.79 -1.15
N GLY A 50 25.53 2.66 -0.61
CA GLY A 50 24.85 1.89 0.44
C GLY A 50 23.81 0.89 -0.08
N ASP A 51 22.86 0.51 0.80
CA ASP A 51 21.84 -0.51 0.50
C ASP A 51 20.79 0.02 -0.50
N VAL A 52 20.98 -0.36 -1.76
CA VAL A 52 20.10 -0.01 -2.88
C VAL A 52 18.69 -0.59 -2.70
N PHE A 53 18.53 -1.77 -2.10
CA PHE A 53 17.23 -2.40 -1.94
C PHE A 53 16.41 -1.75 -0.82
N ALA A 54 17.05 -1.34 0.27
CA ALA A 54 16.39 -0.57 1.33
C ALA A 54 15.86 0.76 0.79
N VAL A 55 16.69 1.50 0.06
CA VAL A 55 16.30 2.78 -0.55
C VAL A 55 15.17 2.57 -1.58
N ALA A 56 15.28 1.57 -2.45
CA ALA A 56 14.24 1.25 -3.44
C ALA A 56 12.89 0.91 -2.78
N ARG A 57 12.91 0.23 -1.63
CA ARG A 57 11.69 -0.09 -0.87
C ARG A 57 11.00 1.15 -0.33
N ILE A 58 11.77 2.04 0.30
CA ILE A 58 11.24 3.31 0.84
C ILE A 58 10.71 4.18 -0.29
N ALA A 59 11.45 4.29 -1.39
CA ALA A 59 11.03 5.04 -2.58
C ALA A 59 9.72 4.48 -3.15
N GLY A 60 9.58 3.16 -3.27
CA GLY A 60 8.35 2.52 -3.75
C GLY A 60 7.14 2.78 -2.84
N ILE A 61 7.32 2.74 -1.52
CA ILE A 61 6.24 3.07 -0.57
C ILE A 61 5.83 4.54 -0.70
N GLN A 62 6.78 5.46 -0.86
CA GLN A 62 6.49 6.88 -1.08
C GLN A 62 5.78 7.11 -2.42
N ALA A 63 6.22 6.44 -3.49
CA ALA A 63 5.58 6.53 -4.80
C ALA A 63 4.13 6.04 -4.78
N ALA A 64 3.84 4.93 -4.08
CA ALA A 64 2.47 4.44 -3.91
C ALA A 64 1.56 5.49 -3.26
N LYS A 65 2.04 6.18 -2.22
CA LYS A 65 1.26 7.23 -1.55
C LYS A 65 1.06 8.49 -2.41
N LYS A 66 2.02 8.80 -3.28
CA LYS A 66 1.98 9.94 -4.21
C LYS A 66 1.37 9.61 -5.57
N THR A 67 0.71 8.45 -5.71
CA THR A 67 0.21 8.00 -7.01
C THR A 67 -0.84 8.95 -7.60
N SER A 68 -1.71 9.55 -6.77
CA SER A 68 -2.68 10.56 -7.22
C SER A 68 -2.04 11.85 -7.72
N ASP A 69 -0.85 12.19 -7.23
CA ASP A 69 -0.13 13.39 -7.66
C ASP A 69 0.60 13.13 -9.00
N LEU A 70 0.98 11.87 -9.25
CA LEU A 70 1.71 11.45 -10.45
C LEU A 70 0.80 11.06 -11.62
N ILE A 71 -0.40 10.53 -11.34
CA ILE A 71 -1.34 10.06 -12.37
C ILE A 71 -2.53 11.02 -12.44
N PRO A 72 -2.67 11.85 -13.50
CA PRO A 72 -3.61 12.98 -13.53
C PRO A 72 -5.09 12.67 -13.27
N LEU A 73 -5.55 11.46 -13.56
CA LEU A 73 -6.96 11.05 -13.42
C LEU A 73 -7.17 9.98 -12.34
N CYS A 74 -6.17 9.75 -11.48
CA CYS A 74 -6.33 8.90 -10.32
C CYS A 74 -7.04 9.65 -9.19
N HIS A 75 -8.00 8.99 -8.55
CA HIS A 75 -8.57 9.50 -7.31
C HIS A 75 -7.55 9.48 -6.17
N PRO A 76 -7.54 10.51 -5.30
CA PRO A 76 -6.79 10.44 -4.05
C PRO A 76 -7.42 9.36 -3.15
N LEU A 77 -6.61 8.38 -2.74
CA LEU A 77 -7.05 7.25 -1.92
C LEU A 77 -6.19 7.14 -0.65
N LEU A 78 -6.85 6.90 0.48
CA LEU A 78 -6.18 6.60 1.74
C LEU A 78 -5.71 5.13 1.74
N LEU A 79 -4.43 4.93 1.46
CA LEU A 79 -3.81 3.60 1.49
C LEU A 79 -3.67 3.11 2.93
N THR A 80 -4.20 1.92 3.22
CA THR A 80 -4.11 1.29 4.55
C THR A 80 -2.82 0.50 4.75
N SER A 81 -2.28 -0.12 3.70
CA SER A 81 -1.05 -0.90 3.74
C SER A 81 -0.36 -0.89 2.38
N VAL A 82 0.97 -0.73 2.37
CA VAL A 82 1.80 -0.85 1.17
C VAL A 82 2.98 -1.78 1.49
N LYS A 83 3.18 -2.81 0.67
CA LYS A 83 4.28 -3.75 0.80
C LYS A 83 5.10 -3.74 -0.49
N VAL A 84 6.38 -3.42 -0.37
CA VAL A 84 7.35 -3.48 -1.47
C VAL A 84 8.43 -4.47 -1.08
N GLY A 85 8.77 -5.38 -1.96
CA GLY A 85 9.77 -6.43 -1.71
C GLY A 85 10.36 -6.97 -3.01
N ARG A 86 11.46 -7.71 -2.89
CA ARG A 86 12.08 -8.38 -4.04
C ARG A 86 11.24 -9.61 -4.41
N GLY A 87 10.87 -9.73 -5.67
CA GLY A 87 10.33 -10.98 -6.21
C GLY A 87 11.42 -12.06 -6.14
N GLY A 88 11.26 -13.05 -5.26
CA GLY A 88 12.12 -14.24 -5.29
C GLY A 88 11.84 -15.09 -6.52
N PRO A 89 12.79 -15.93 -6.98
CA PRO A 89 12.49 -16.97 -7.95
C PRO A 89 11.50 -17.94 -7.29
N GLY A 90 10.20 -17.81 -7.62
CA GLY A 90 9.13 -18.58 -6.97
C GLY A 90 7.79 -17.85 -6.80
N LEU A 91 7.68 -16.56 -7.13
CA LEU A 91 6.39 -15.84 -7.09
C LEU A 91 5.56 -15.97 -8.39
N GLY A 92 5.75 -17.07 -9.11
CA GLY A 92 4.76 -17.56 -10.06
C GLY A 92 3.80 -18.52 -9.33
N GLY A 93 2.68 -18.02 -8.82
CA GLY A 93 1.53 -18.83 -8.40
C GLY A 93 1.25 -18.90 -6.89
N GLY A 94 0.05 -18.44 -6.50
CA GLY A 94 -0.71 -19.08 -5.42
C GLY A 94 -0.42 -18.68 -3.97
N GLY A 95 -0.48 -17.40 -3.61
CA GLY A 95 -0.51 -16.96 -2.21
C GLY A 95 -1.94 -16.82 -1.66
N ARG A 96 -2.57 -17.91 -1.23
CA ARG A 96 -3.84 -17.86 -0.48
C ARG A 96 -3.65 -17.15 0.87
N GLY A 97 -4.49 -16.16 1.15
CA GLY A 97 -5.23 -16.06 2.41
C GLY A 97 -4.56 -15.39 3.63
N GLY A 98 -5.06 -14.20 3.95
CA GLY A 98 -5.79 -14.02 5.21
C GLY A 98 -5.01 -13.60 6.45
N ARG A 99 -5.11 -12.31 6.78
CA ARG A 99 -5.54 -11.91 8.13
C ARG A 99 -6.71 -10.94 7.98
N ARG A 100 -7.92 -11.47 8.16
CA ARG A 100 -9.15 -10.68 8.30
C ARG A 100 -8.97 -9.79 9.53
N GLY A 101 -8.77 -8.49 9.32
CA GLY A 101 -9.02 -7.51 10.37
C GLY A 101 -10.52 -7.48 10.62
N GLY A 102 -11.00 -8.25 11.60
CA GLY A 102 -12.37 -8.12 12.09
C GLY A 102 -12.59 -6.73 12.68
N PRO A 103 -13.84 -6.24 12.72
CA PRO A 103 -14.16 -4.94 13.30
C PRO A 103 -13.69 -4.90 14.76
N ARG A 104 -12.88 -3.88 15.08
CA ARG A 104 -12.44 -3.59 16.44
C ARG A 104 -13.69 -3.28 17.26
N ALA A 105 -14.00 -4.11 18.27
CA ALA A 105 -15.11 -3.86 19.18
C ALA A 105 -14.96 -2.47 19.82
N PRO A 106 -16.05 -1.71 20.01
CA PRO A 106 -15.98 -0.43 20.72
C PRO A 106 -15.56 -0.66 22.17
N ALA A 107 -14.63 0.16 22.65
CA ALA A 107 -14.20 0.17 24.04
C ALA A 107 -15.41 0.39 24.95
N GLY A 108 -15.66 -0.55 25.87
CA GLY A 108 -16.72 -0.44 26.85
C GLY A 108 -16.51 0.75 27.79
N PRO A 109 -17.60 1.27 28.40
CA PRO A 109 -17.53 2.46 29.23
C PRO A 109 -16.67 2.20 30.47
N GLY A 110 -15.78 3.16 30.76
CA GLY A 110 -14.86 3.12 31.88
C GLY A 110 -15.60 2.93 33.20
N ARG A 111 -15.08 2.02 34.03
CA ARG A 111 -15.50 1.89 35.42
C ARG A 111 -15.11 3.19 36.14
N GLY A 112 -16.09 4.06 36.34
CA GLY A 112 -16.00 5.16 37.30
C GLY A 112 -15.91 4.57 38.70
N GLY A 113 -14.75 4.75 39.35
CA GLY A 113 -14.59 4.48 40.77
C GLY A 113 -15.34 5.53 41.57
N GLY A 114 -16.60 5.23 41.91
CA GLY A 114 -17.38 5.99 42.89
C GLY A 114 -17.04 5.49 44.29
N GLY A 115 -16.38 6.34 45.08
CA GLY A 115 -16.22 6.13 46.51
C GLY A 115 -17.57 6.16 47.22
N ALA A 116 -17.73 5.24 48.17
CA ALA A 116 -18.76 5.31 49.19
C ALA A 116 -18.05 5.36 50.55
N GLY A 117 -18.07 6.54 51.16
CA GLY A 117 -17.98 6.65 52.61
C GLY A 117 -19.32 6.23 53.23
N GLY A 118 -19.26 5.75 54.47
CA GLY A 118 -20.45 5.65 55.32
C GLY A 118 -20.40 4.53 56.35
N GLY A 119 -20.16 4.90 57.61
CA GLY A 119 -20.89 4.38 58.78
C GLY A 119 -20.33 3.14 59.46
N GLY A 120 -19.91 3.31 60.72
CA GLY A 120 -19.56 2.26 61.67
C GLY A 120 -18.62 2.75 62.74
#